data_AF-A0A2V8ZDA5-F1
#
_entry.id   AF-A0A2V8ZDA5-F1
#
_cell.length_a   1.000
_cell.length_b   1.000
_cell.length_c   1.000
_cell.angle_alpha   90.00
_cell.angle_beta   90.00
_cell.angle_gamma   90.00
#
_symmetry.space_group_name_H-M   'P 1'
#
loop_
_entity.id
_entity.type
_entity.pdbx_description
1 polymer ?
#
loop_
_entity_poly.entity_id
_entity_poly.type
_entity_poly.pdbx_seq_one_letter_code
_entity_poly.pdbx_strand_id
1 'polypeptide(L)'
;MKTTRFRAITGHFLLVALFVALALTAIGCGSSYSVGGGNGSAPYITTQPADQTVTVGQTATFSVVATGTAPLSYQWQKNGTAISGATSASYTTPTTTSSDNGAQFVVVVSDSAGSMTSNAATL
;
A
#
# COMPACT_ATOMS: atom_id res chain seq x y z
N MET A 1 -38.09 24.60 -6.01
CA MET A 1 -37.02 23.76 -6.60
C MET A 1 -35.78 24.62 -6.81
N LYS A 2 -34.86 24.64 -5.84
CA LYS A 2 -33.55 25.31 -5.95
C LYS A 2 -32.49 24.31 -5.48
N THR A 3 -31.69 23.84 -6.43
CA THR A 3 -30.65 22.82 -6.26
C THR A 3 -29.48 23.41 -5.48
N THR A 4 -29.38 23.05 -4.20
CA THR A 4 -28.27 23.46 -3.33
C THR A 4 -27.10 22.53 -3.58
N ARG A 5 -26.05 23.04 -4.23
CA ARG A 5 -24.81 22.31 -4.45
C ARG A 5 -24.03 22.25 -3.13
N PHE A 6 -23.95 21.07 -2.54
CA PHE A 6 -23.04 20.79 -1.43
C PHE A 6 -21.60 20.67 -1.96
N ARG A 7 -20.89 21.78 -2.01
CA ARG A 7 -19.43 21.81 -1.92
C ARG A 7 -19.08 21.89 -0.44
N ALA A 8 -18.78 20.75 0.18
CA ALA A 8 -18.18 20.74 1.52
C ALA A 8 -16.66 20.83 1.36
N ILE A 9 -16.14 22.01 1.66
CA ILE A 9 -14.72 22.28 1.86
C ILE A 9 -14.53 22.30 3.38
N THR A 10 -13.94 21.25 3.94
CA THR A 10 -13.38 21.19 5.31
C THR A 10 -12.11 20.35 5.16
N GLY A 11 -10.88 20.81 5.37
CA GLY A 11 -10.42 21.83 6.29
C GLY A 11 -9.57 21.18 7.39
N HIS A 12 -8.39 20.63 7.06
CA HIS A 12 -7.27 20.58 8.01
C HIS A 12 -5.92 20.48 7.29
N PHE A 13 -5.39 21.65 7.00
CA PHE A 13 -4.01 21.90 6.58
C PHE A 13 -3.10 21.79 7.81
N LEU A 14 -1.90 21.21 7.63
CA LEU A 14 -0.68 21.31 8.45
C LEU A 14 -0.53 20.52 9.78
N LEU A 15 0.54 19.71 9.77
CA LEU A 15 1.56 19.47 10.82
C LEU A 15 1.48 18.20 11.71
N VAL A 16 2.48 17.33 11.47
CA VAL A 16 3.24 16.48 12.42
C VAL A 16 2.63 15.16 12.88
N ALA A 17 3.26 14.06 12.44
CA ALA A 17 3.89 13.01 13.25
C ALA A 17 3.96 11.74 12.36
N LEU A 18 5.04 11.00 12.22
CA LEU A 18 6.36 11.00 12.81
C LEU A 18 7.16 10.08 11.86
N PHE A 19 8.45 10.34 11.67
CA PHE A 19 9.33 9.30 11.16
C PHE A 19 9.23 8.09 12.09
N VAL A 20 8.66 6.98 11.61
CA VAL A 20 9.01 5.67 12.12
C VAL A 20 9.65 4.92 10.97
N ALA A 21 10.91 5.26 10.74
CA ALA A 21 11.86 4.28 10.27
C ALA A 21 11.92 3.18 11.33
N LEU A 22 11.13 2.13 11.16
CA LEU A 22 11.43 0.88 11.83
C LEU A 22 12.47 0.16 10.97
N ALA A 23 13.73 0.48 11.23
CA ALA A 23 14.82 -0.40 10.87
C ALA A 23 14.60 -1.74 11.58
N LEU A 24 14.41 -2.82 10.83
CA LEU A 24 14.78 -4.13 11.33
C LEU A 24 16.18 -4.44 10.79
N THR A 25 17.15 -4.13 11.66
CA THR A 25 18.40 -4.84 11.89
C THR A 25 19.22 -5.25 10.67
N ALA A 26 20.34 -4.56 10.50
CA ALA A 26 21.52 -5.07 9.82
C ALA A 26 21.80 -6.54 10.21
N ILE A 27 21.87 -7.41 9.20
CA ILE A 27 22.74 -8.58 9.30
C ILE A 27 24.14 -8.08 8.94
N GLY A 28 24.96 -7.95 9.98
CA GLY A 28 26.40 -8.20 9.99
C GLY A 28 27.24 -7.61 8.86
N CYS A 29 28.08 -6.63 9.22
CA CYS A 29 29.40 -6.52 8.61
C CYS A 29 30.16 -7.85 8.83
N GLY A 30 30.38 -8.59 7.74
CA GLY A 30 31.13 -9.84 7.72
C GLY A 30 31.24 -10.33 6.27
N SER A 31 32.40 -10.09 5.67
CA SER A 31 32.71 -10.43 4.28
C SER A 31 32.50 -11.91 3.98
N SER A 32 31.61 -12.20 3.02
CA SER A 32 31.60 -13.45 2.26
C SER A 32 31.17 -13.12 0.83
N TYR A 33 32.15 -12.85 -0.03
CA TYR A 33 31.96 -12.94 -1.48
C TYR A 33 31.61 -14.41 -1.78
N SER A 34 30.37 -14.70 -2.12
CA SER A 34 29.98 -16.00 -2.66
C SER A 34 29.49 -15.77 -4.07
N VAL A 35 30.28 -16.24 -5.03
CA VAL A 35 30.02 -16.18 -6.46
C VAL A 35 28.78 -17.02 -6.79
N GLY A 36 27.68 -16.35 -7.14
CA GLY A 36 26.41 -16.99 -7.50
C GLY A 36 25.24 -16.00 -7.59
N GLY A 37 25.27 -15.12 -8.60
CA GLY A 37 24.17 -14.27 -9.13
C GLY A 37 22.96 -13.95 -8.23
N GLY A 38 22.94 -12.73 -7.68
CA GLY A 38 21.77 -12.18 -7.00
C GLY A 38 21.86 -10.68 -6.77
N ASN A 39 22.20 -9.89 -7.79
CA ASN A 39 22.13 -8.42 -7.75
C ASN A 39 20.67 -7.97 -7.84
N GLY A 40 19.86 -8.31 -6.85
CA GLY A 40 18.48 -7.90 -6.76
C GLY A 40 18.34 -6.55 -6.05
N SER A 41 17.74 -5.55 -6.69
CA SER A 41 17.32 -4.34 -5.99
C SER A 41 16.10 -4.67 -5.15
N ALA A 42 16.19 -4.50 -3.84
CA ALA A 42 15.05 -4.66 -2.93
C ALA A 42 13.85 -3.81 -3.42
N PRO A 43 12.61 -4.30 -3.25
CA PRO A 43 11.44 -3.57 -3.69
C PRO A 43 11.34 -2.24 -2.94
N TYR A 44 11.11 -1.16 -3.68
CA TYR A 44 10.89 0.20 -3.19
C TYR A 44 9.58 0.75 -3.74
N ILE A 45 8.68 1.18 -2.86
CA ILE A 45 7.39 1.75 -3.24
C ILE A 45 7.59 3.23 -3.56
N THR A 46 7.48 3.59 -4.84
CA THR A 46 7.60 4.98 -5.33
C THR A 46 6.29 5.75 -5.20
N THR A 47 5.16 5.07 -5.32
CA THR A 47 3.83 5.66 -5.15
C THR A 47 3.01 4.81 -4.19
N GLN A 48 2.67 5.41 -3.05
CA GLN A 48 1.81 4.79 -2.04
C GLN A 48 0.34 4.83 -2.47
N PRO A 49 -0.49 3.87 -2.03
CA PRO A 49 -1.93 3.95 -2.21
C PRO A 49 -2.50 5.15 -1.44
N ALA A 50 -3.44 5.86 -2.07
CA ALA A 50 -4.13 6.98 -1.46
C ALA A 50 -5.45 6.53 -0.82
N ASP A 51 -5.84 7.19 0.26
CA ASP A 51 -7.15 7.02 0.87
C ASP A 51 -8.26 7.29 -0.16
N GLN A 52 -9.33 6.50 -0.07
CA GLN A 52 -10.51 6.65 -0.91
C GLN A 52 -11.73 6.85 -0.02
N THR A 53 -12.75 7.52 -0.55
CA THR A 53 -14.05 7.62 0.12
C THR A 53 -15.11 7.43 -0.94
N VAL A 54 -15.87 6.35 -0.84
CA VAL A 54 -16.91 6.01 -1.81
C VAL A 54 -18.22 5.74 -1.10
N THR A 55 -19.32 6.00 -1.80
CA THR A 55 -20.65 5.67 -1.28
C THR A 55 -20.83 4.15 -1.25
N VAL A 56 -21.48 3.65 -0.20
CA VAL A 56 -21.89 2.24 -0.11
C VAL A 56 -22.55 1.78 -1.41
N GLY A 57 -22.14 0.60 -1.89
CA GLY A 57 -22.57 0.03 -3.17
C GLY A 57 -21.69 0.43 -4.36
N GLN A 58 -20.71 1.32 -4.19
CA GLN A 58 -19.69 1.64 -5.21
C GLN A 58 -18.41 0.85 -4.96
N THR A 59 -17.52 0.81 -5.94
CA THR A 59 -16.18 0.21 -5.81
C THR A 59 -15.14 1.28 -5.56
N ALA A 60 -14.09 0.95 -4.81
CA ALA A 60 -12.91 1.79 -4.64
C ALA A 60 -11.71 1.13 -5.34
N THR A 61 -10.83 1.94 -5.92
CA THR A 61 -9.61 1.44 -6.57
C THR A 61 -8.39 2.03 -5.87
N PHE A 62 -7.52 1.14 -5.42
CA PHE A 62 -6.23 1.47 -4.83
C PHE A 62 -5.14 1.05 -5.81
N SER A 63 -4.15 1.91 -6.00
CA SER A 63 -2.99 1.64 -6.84
C SER A 63 -1.70 1.90 -6.08
N VAL A 64 -0.71 1.05 -6.31
CA VAL A 64 0.65 1.19 -5.81
C VAL A 64 1.61 1.18 -6.99
N VAL A 65 2.69 1.95 -6.90
CA VAL A 65 3.82 1.81 -7.83
C VAL A 65 5.03 1.41 -7.02
N ALA A 66 5.62 0.27 -7.38
CA ALA A 66 6.84 -0.23 -6.79
C ALA A 66 7.86 -0.55 -7.87
N THR A 67 9.13 -0.38 -7.52
CA THR A 67 10.29 -0.68 -8.34
C THR A 67 11.18 -1.67 -7.60
N GLY A 68 11.80 -2.61 -8.30
CA GLY A 68 12.71 -3.58 -7.71
C GLY A 68 13.17 -4.56 -8.77
N THR A 69 13.87 -5.61 -8.36
CA THR A 69 14.19 -6.71 -9.26
C THR A 69 12.92 -7.53 -9.53
N ALA A 70 12.77 -8.00 -10.76
CA ALA A 70 11.65 -8.83 -11.15
C ALA A 70 11.96 -10.31 -10.82
N PRO A 71 10.96 -11.13 -10.45
CA PRO A 71 9.53 -10.82 -10.41
C PRO A 71 9.05 -10.17 -9.10
N LEU A 72 8.44 -8.99 -9.21
CA LEU A 72 7.74 -8.35 -8.09
C LEU A 72 6.43 -9.10 -7.82
N SER A 73 6.28 -9.59 -6.59
CA SER A 73 5.04 -10.16 -6.08
C SER A 73 4.31 -9.11 -5.24
N TYR A 74 3.01 -8.99 -5.41
CA TYR A 74 2.17 -8.11 -4.61
C TYR A 74 1.19 -8.94 -3.81
N GLN A 75 0.82 -8.48 -2.62
CA GLN A 75 -0.25 -9.06 -1.83
C GLN A 75 -0.99 -7.95 -1.09
N TRP A 76 -2.21 -7.66 -1.51
CA TRP A 76 -3.07 -6.74 -0.79
C TRP A 76 -3.65 -7.37 0.47
N GLN A 77 -3.83 -6.54 1.48
CA GLN A 77 -4.38 -6.88 2.77
C GLN A 77 -5.43 -5.84 3.13
N LYS A 78 -6.52 -6.29 3.75
CA LYS A 78 -7.57 -5.47 4.32
C LYS A 78 -7.57 -5.68 5.82
N ASN A 79 -7.35 -4.62 6.60
CA ASN A 79 -7.27 -4.68 8.07
C ASN A 79 -6.28 -5.77 8.56
N GLY A 80 -5.13 -5.92 7.88
CA GLY A 80 -4.13 -6.95 8.17
C GLY A 80 -4.48 -8.37 7.70
N THR A 81 -5.62 -8.57 7.04
CA THR A 81 -6.01 -9.86 6.46
C THR A 81 -5.70 -9.88 4.96
N ALA A 82 -4.90 -10.84 4.50
CA ALA A 82 -4.58 -10.97 3.08
C ALA A 82 -5.83 -11.22 2.22
N ILE A 83 -5.95 -10.47 1.14
CA ILE A 83 -7.03 -10.61 0.16
C ILE A 83 -6.58 -11.63 -0.87
N SER A 84 -7.22 -12.80 -0.88
CA SER A 84 -6.88 -13.87 -1.83
C SER A 84 -7.04 -13.40 -3.28
N GLY A 85 -6.02 -13.67 -4.11
CA GLY A 85 -6.00 -13.29 -5.53
C GLY A 85 -5.64 -11.83 -5.81
N ALA A 86 -5.48 -10.99 -4.78
CA ALA A 86 -5.09 -9.59 -4.96
C ALA A 86 -3.55 -9.46 -5.06
N THR A 87 -3.00 -9.85 -6.21
CA THR A 87 -1.56 -9.86 -6.48
C THR A 87 -1.11 -8.87 -7.55
N SER A 88 -1.99 -7.94 -7.92
CA SER A 88 -1.70 -6.88 -8.90
C SER A 88 -1.29 -5.58 -8.21
N ALA A 89 -0.59 -4.70 -8.93
CA ALA A 89 -0.24 -3.36 -8.44
C ALA A 89 -1.47 -2.44 -8.23
N SER A 90 -2.62 -2.83 -8.78
CA SER A 90 -3.90 -2.18 -8.53
C SER A 90 -4.88 -3.18 -7.94
N TYR A 91 -5.65 -2.75 -6.95
CA TYR A 91 -6.74 -3.51 -6.36
C TYR A 91 -8.02 -2.69 -6.40
N THR A 92 -9.04 -3.25 -7.03
CA THR A 92 -10.40 -2.70 -6.98
C THR A 92 -11.21 -3.53 -6.00
N THR A 93 -11.76 -2.87 -4.98
CA THR A 93 -12.62 -3.53 -4.01
C THR A 93 -13.89 -4.04 -4.68
N PRO A 94 -14.50 -5.12 -4.16
CA PRO A 94 -15.91 -5.40 -4.41
C PRO A 94 -16.80 -4.19 -4.03
N THR A 95 -18.08 -4.28 -4.34
CA THR A 95 -19.08 -3.28 -3.91
C THR A 95 -18.96 -3.06 -2.41
N THR A 96 -18.58 -1.84 -2.05
CA THR A 96 -18.34 -1.46 -0.67
C THR A 96 -19.63 -1.54 0.13
N THR A 97 -19.49 -1.97 1.37
CA THR A 97 -20.55 -2.09 2.36
C THR A 97 -20.23 -1.17 3.52
N SER A 98 -21.21 -0.90 4.39
CA SER A 98 -20.96 -0.12 5.61
C SER A 98 -19.91 -0.75 6.53
N SER A 99 -19.63 -2.05 6.38
CA SER A 99 -18.59 -2.77 7.12
C SER A 99 -17.16 -2.48 6.61
N ASP A 100 -17.04 -1.87 5.44
CA ASP A 100 -15.77 -1.45 4.84
C ASP A 100 -15.35 -0.05 5.30
N ASN A 101 -16.21 0.68 6.00
CA ASN A 101 -15.93 2.03 6.49
C ASN A 101 -14.79 2.02 7.51
N GLY A 102 -13.72 2.75 7.22
CA GLY A 102 -12.48 2.75 7.99
C GLY A 102 -11.59 1.53 7.74
N ALA A 103 -11.88 0.71 6.72
CA ALA A 103 -11.01 -0.40 6.36
C ALA A 103 -9.68 0.11 5.82
N GLN A 104 -8.59 -0.49 6.29
CA GLN A 104 -7.23 -0.16 5.89
C GLN A 104 -6.74 -1.16 4.84
N PHE A 105 -6.39 -0.65 3.67
CA PHE A 105 -5.81 -1.39 2.56
C PHE A 105 -4.31 -1.17 2.54
N VAL A 106 -3.56 -2.27 2.66
CA VAL A 106 -2.09 -2.29 2.68
C VAL A 106 -1.63 -3.29 1.63
N VAL A 107 -0.59 -2.97 0.87
CA VAL A 107 0.03 -3.92 -0.06
C VAL A 107 1.45 -4.23 0.37
N VAL A 108 1.76 -5.52 0.41
CA VAL A 108 3.12 -6.01 0.61
C VAL A 108 3.68 -6.36 -0.76
N VAL A 109 4.78 -5.71 -1.12
CA VAL A 109 5.54 -5.98 -2.33
C VAL A 109 6.79 -6.77 -1.94
N SER A 110 6.99 -7.94 -2.54
CA SER A 110 8.13 -8.80 -2.26
C SER A 110 8.82 -9.27 -3.52
N ASP A 111 10.12 -9.46 -3.44
CA ASP A 111 10.98 -10.01 -4.48
C ASP A 111 12.08 -10.88 -3.84
N SER A 112 12.87 -11.54 -4.67
CA SER A 112 14.10 -12.28 -4.34
C SER A 112 15.05 -11.54 -3.40
N ALA A 113 15.09 -10.19 -3.46
CA ALA A 113 15.95 -9.37 -2.62
C ALA A 113 15.35 -8.99 -1.25
N GLY A 114 14.02 -9.08 -1.06
CA GLY A 114 13.35 -8.69 0.18
C GLY A 114 11.88 -8.30 0.00
N SER A 115 11.30 -7.64 1.01
CA SER A 115 9.92 -7.16 0.97
C SER A 115 9.77 -5.76 1.53
N MET A 116 8.76 -5.03 1.04
CA MET A 116 8.38 -3.70 1.48
C MET A 116 6.86 -3.63 1.61
N THR A 117 6.39 -2.98 2.67
CA THR A 117 4.96 -2.79 2.93
C THR A 117 4.59 -1.35 2.63
N SER A 118 3.44 -1.13 1.99
CA SER A 118 2.92 0.20 1.69
C SER A 118 2.36 0.89 2.94
N ASN A 119 2.05 2.17 2.80
CA ASN A 119 1.18 2.86 3.74
C ASN A 119 -0.23 2.24 3.70
N ALA A 120 -0.94 2.37 4.82
CA ALA A 120 -2.35 2.01 4.89
C ALA A 120 -3.19 3.10 4.22
N ALA A 121 -3.98 2.70 3.22
CA ALA A 121 -5.01 3.52 2.61
C ALA A 121 -6.38 3.19 3.23
N THR A 122 -7.07 4.20 3.73
CA THR A 122 -8.40 4.08 4.33
C THR A 122 -9.50 4.18 3.29
N LEU A 123 -10.65 3.55 3.59
CA LEU A 123 -11.86 3.53 2.77
C LEU A 123 -13.08 4.04 3.53
#